data_AF-A0A1F7VIM1-F1
#
_entry.id   AF-A0A1F7VIM1-F1
#
_cell.length_a   1.000
_cell.length_b   1.000
_cell.length_c   1.000
_cell.angle_alpha   90.00
_cell.angle_beta   90.00
_cell.angle_gamma   90.00
#
_symmetry.space_group_name_H-M   'P 1'
#
loop_
_entity.id
_entity.type
_entity.pdbx_description
1 polymer ?
#
loop_
_entity_poly.entity_id
_entity_poly.type
_entity_poly.pdbx_seq_one_letter_code
_entity_poly.pdbx_strand_id
1 'polypeptide(L)'
;MIDAGKKLKVIGRAGVGVDTIDIAEAKARGIKVFNAPGSNSRSVAEHAIGLMFALARMIPAADASMKAGKWEKKLFKGIELEWKTLGVLGYGNVGRVVAGLAAGLGMKVLIWSRTMPSSISCEWMADIQELFSRADFISVHLPRTAETEYLVRKDLLGAMKKTAFLVNTARGGIVHEKDLLDALNSGILAGAGLDVFEGEPAPMPALVGHPRVIATPHIAALTKEAQQRAGVMIAEQIIQWSSKI
;
A
#
# COMPACT_ATOMS: atom_id res chain seq x y z
N MET A 1 13.29 -16.10 -18.94
CA MET A 1 12.48 -17.30 -18.60
C MET A 1 11.60 -17.73 -19.77
N ILE A 2 10.84 -16.81 -20.39
CA ILE A 2 9.97 -17.11 -21.55
C ILE A 2 10.74 -17.82 -22.69
N ASP A 3 11.97 -17.40 -23.01
CA ASP A 3 12.81 -18.01 -24.06
C ASP A 3 13.18 -19.47 -23.87
N ALA A 4 13.36 -19.87 -22.61
CA ALA A 4 13.72 -21.24 -22.26
C ALA A 4 12.54 -22.20 -22.42
N GLY A 5 11.31 -21.71 -22.28
CA GLY A 5 10.09 -22.51 -22.33
C GLY A 5 9.59 -22.78 -23.75
N LYS A 6 10.24 -23.68 -24.50
CA LYS A 6 9.86 -23.98 -25.91
C LYS A 6 8.43 -24.51 -26.10
N LYS A 7 7.81 -25.06 -25.06
CA LYS A 7 6.40 -25.52 -25.04
C LYS A 7 5.54 -24.72 -24.06
N LEU A 8 6.01 -23.56 -23.59
CA LEU A 8 5.28 -22.72 -22.64
C LEU A 8 4.02 -22.16 -23.31
N LYS A 9 2.85 -22.41 -22.71
CA LYS A 9 1.56 -21.91 -23.19
C LYS A 9 0.86 -20.97 -22.21
N VAL A 10 1.18 -21.08 -20.93
CA VAL A 10 0.50 -20.34 -19.86
C VAL A 10 1.47 -19.95 -18.74
N ILE A 11 1.30 -18.74 -18.20
CA ILE A 11 1.98 -18.24 -17.00
C ILE A 11 0.91 -17.86 -15.99
N GLY A 12 0.89 -18.54 -14.84
CA GLY A 12 0.01 -18.22 -13.72
C GLY A 12 0.75 -17.48 -12.61
N ARG A 13 0.42 -16.21 -12.37
CA ARG A 13 0.94 -15.44 -11.24
C ARG A 13 -0.01 -15.56 -10.06
N ALA A 14 0.38 -16.30 -9.03
CA ALA A 14 -0.34 -16.38 -7.75
C ALA A 14 -0.21 -15.07 -6.94
N GLY A 15 -0.72 -13.98 -7.51
CA GLY A 15 -0.66 -12.62 -6.99
C GLY A 15 -1.29 -11.63 -7.98
N VAL A 16 -1.47 -10.38 -7.54
CA VAL A 16 -2.14 -9.35 -8.37
C VAL A 16 -1.17 -8.70 -9.36
N GLY A 17 0.02 -8.33 -8.88
CA GLY A 17 1.04 -7.62 -9.65
C GLY A 17 1.69 -8.51 -10.69
N VAL A 18 1.77 -7.99 -11.93
CA VAL A 18 2.42 -8.63 -13.07
C VAL A 18 3.70 -7.92 -13.48
N ASP A 19 4.20 -7.02 -12.63
CA ASP A 19 5.35 -6.14 -12.86
C ASP A 19 6.67 -6.90 -13.17
N THR A 20 6.72 -8.19 -12.80
CA THR A 20 7.87 -9.08 -13.00
C THR A 20 7.75 -9.98 -14.24
N ILE A 21 6.69 -9.80 -15.03
CA ILE A 21 6.40 -10.61 -16.22
C ILE A 21 6.46 -9.71 -17.44
N ASP A 22 7.23 -10.12 -18.46
CA ASP A 22 7.20 -9.47 -19.77
C ASP A 22 5.90 -9.82 -20.50
N ILE A 23 4.87 -8.99 -20.30
CA ILE A 23 3.54 -9.17 -20.88
C ILE A 23 3.56 -8.99 -22.39
N ALA A 24 4.41 -8.11 -22.92
CA ALA A 24 4.51 -7.86 -24.35
C ALA A 24 5.05 -9.11 -25.07
N GLU A 25 6.13 -9.69 -24.54
CA GLU A 25 6.73 -10.89 -25.10
C GLU A 25 5.82 -12.11 -24.95
N ALA A 26 5.19 -12.29 -23.78
CA ALA A 26 4.23 -13.36 -23.58
C ALA A 26 3.09 -13.29 -24.61
N LYS A 27 2.55 -12.09 -24.86
CA LYS A 27 1.50 -11.86 -25.85
C LYS A 27 1.99 -12.14 -27.28
N ALA A 28 3.18 -11.69 -27.65
CA ALA A 28 3.77 -11.92 -28.98
C ALA A 28 3.90 -13.41 -29.32
N ARG A 29 4.13 -14.25 -28.30
CA ARG A 29 4.23 -15.72 -28.44
C ARG A 29 2.93 -16.48 -28.23
N GLY A 30 1.81 -15.78 -28.04
CA GLY A 30 0.52 -16.42 -27.74
C GLY A 30 0.47 -17.11 -26.37
N ILE A 31 1.38 -16.76 -25.45
CA ILE A 31 1.41 -17.27 -24.08
C ILE A 31 0.37 -16.53 -23.26
N LYS A 32 -0.57 -17.26 -22.67
CA LYS A 32 -1.61 -16.67 -21.83
C LYS A 32 -1.04 -16.35 -20.44
N VAL A 33 -1.25 -15.12 -19.96
CA VAL A 33 -0.90 -14.72 -18.59
C VAL A 33 -2.17 -14.58 -17.75
N PHE A 34 -2.19 -15.24 -16.59
CA PHE A 34 -3.23 -15.11 -15.58
C PHE A 34 -2.64 -14.49 -14.30
N ASN A 35 -3.42 -13.63 -13.66
CA ASN A 35 -3.14 -13.10 -12.34
C ASN A 35 -4.34 -13.34 -11.41
N ALA A 36 -4.20 -12.98 -10.14
CA ALA A 36 -5.22 -13.23 -9.12
C ALA A 36 -5.78 -11.91 -8.53
N PRO A 37 -6.46 -11.06 -9.33
CA PRO A 37 -6.97 -9.77 -8.87
C PRO A 37 -7.92 -9.96 -7.69
N GLY A 38 -7.78 -9.12 -6.65
CA GLY A 38 -8.66 -9.18 -5.49
C GLY A 38 -8.21 -10.16 -4.39
N SER A 39 -7.47 -11.21 -4.73
CA SER A 39 -7.12 -12.34 -3.83
C SER A 39 -6.41 -11.94 -2.54
N ASN A 40 -5.64 -10.85 -2.55
CA ASN A 40 -4.89 -10.34 -1.41
C ASN A 40 -5.42 -9.00 -0.87
N SER A 41 -6.57 -8.50 -1.36
CA SER A 41 -7.04 -7.15 -1.02
C SER A 41 -7.27 -6.95 0.47
N ARG A 42 -7.83 -7.97 1.13
CA ARG A 42 -8.08 -7.96 2.57
C ARG A 42 -6.77 -7.94 3.36
N SER A 43 -5.82 -8.79 3.00
CA SER A 43 -4.51 -8.88 3.66
C SER A 43 -3.74 -7.55 3.56
N VAL A 44 -3.72 -6.93 2.38
CA VAL A 44 -3.06 -5.63 2.18
C VAL A 44 -3.76 -4.52 2.96
N ALA A 45 -5.10 -4.54 3.00
CA ALA A 45 -5.87 -3.57 3.76
C ALA A 45 -5.63 -3.70 5.28
N GLU A 46 -5.62 -4.92 5.81
CA GLU A 46 -5.31 -5.19 7.22
C GLU A 46 -3.89 -4.75 7.57
N HIS A 47 -2.92 -4.98 6.69
CA HIS A 47 -1.55 -4.51 6.89
C HIS A 47 -1.45 -2.98 6.91
N ALA A 48 -2.17 -2.29 6.02
CA ALA A 48 -2.24 -0.83 6.02
C ALA A 48 -2.81 -0.29 7.34
N ILE A 49 -3.94 -0.84 7.82
CA ILE A 49 -4.51 -0.49 9.14
C ILE A 49 -3.53 -0.81 10.28
N GLY A 50 -2.82 -1.95 10.19
CA GLY A 50 -1.79 -2.34 11.15
C GLY A 50 -0.66 -1.32 11.23
N LEU A 51 -0.16 -0.84 10.08
CA LEU A 51 0.83 0.24 10.02
C LEU A 51 0.30 1.55 10.61
N MET A 52 -0.98 1.89 10.39
CA MET A 52 -1.60 3.07 11.01
C MET A 52 -1.61 2.99 12.54
N PHE A 53 -1.98 1.84 13.11
CA PHE A 53 -1.88 1.62 14.56
C PHE A 53 -0.44 1.67 15.06
N ALA A 54 0.49 1.04 14.32
CA ALA A 54 1.90 1.02 14.67
C ALA A 54 2.48 2.45 14.73
N LEU A 55 2.09 3.32 13.79
CA LEU A 55 2.46 4.74 13.78
C LEU A 55 1.79 5.51 14.93
N ALA A 56 0.46 5.42 15.03
CA ALA A 56 -0.33 6.14 16.02
C ALA A 56 0.11 5.84 17.47
N ARG A 57 0.58 4.61 17.71
CA ARG A 57 0.89 4.10 19.06
C ARG A 57 2.37 3.80 19.27
N MET A 58 3.23 4.07 18.28
CA MET A 58 4.68 3.82 18.32
C MET A 58 5.03 2.37 18.73
N ILE A 59 4.23 1.40 18.29
CA ILE A 59 4.29 0.02 18.78
C ILE A 59 5.69 -0.60 18.62
N PRO A 60 6.36 -0.53 17.44
CA PRO A 60 7.66 -1.16 17.28
C PRO A 60 8.75 -0.54 18.16
N ALA A 61 8.74 0.78 18.32
CA ALA A 61 9.69 1.48 19.17
C ALA A 61 9.48 1.18 20.66
N ALA A 62 8.21 1.13 21.10
CA ALA A 62 7.86 0.77 22.47
C ALA A 62 8.23 -0.69 22.81
N ASP A 63 7.96 -1.62 21.89
CA ASP A 63 8.39 -3.03 22.00
C ASP A 63 9.92 -3.15 22.10
N ALA A 64 10.66 -2.45 21.22
CA ALA A 64 12.11 -2.43 21.26
C ALA A 64 12.66 -1.87 22.59
N SER A 65 12.06 -0.81 23.13
CA SER A 65 12.41 -0.26 24.46
C SER A 65 12.23 -1.31 25.56
N MET A 66 11.09 -2.00 25.59
CA MET A 66 10.81 -3.03 26.59
C MET A 66 11.79 -4.21 26.49
N LYS A 67 12.12 -4.66 25.28
CA LYS A 67 13.12 -5.71 25.04
C LYS A 67 14.54 -5.28 25.46
N ALA A 68 14.82 -3.98 25.41
CA ALA A 68 16.06 -3.41 25.94
C ALA A 68 16.04 -3.19 27.46
N GLY A 69 14.99 -3.65 28.18
CA GLY A 69 14.86 -3.52 29.63
C GLY A 69 14.48 -2.12 30.11
N LYS A 70 14.02 -1.22 29.21
CA LYS A 70 13.70 0.16 29.55
C LYS A 70 12.19 0.36 29.72
N TRP A 71 11.80 1.09 30.76
CA TRP A 71 10.41 1.47 31.05
C TRP A 71 10.13 2.95 30.71
N GLU A 72 10.06 3.28 29.42
CA GLU A 72 9.99 4.67 28.93
C GLU A 72 8.54 5.17 28.72
N LYS A 73 7.64 4.91 29.68
CA LYS A 73 6.19 5.25 29.58
C LYS A 73 5.92 6.70 29.13
N LYS A 74 6.75 7.66 29.53
CA LYS A 74 6.56 9.08 29.20
C LYS A 74 6.91 9.43 27.75
N LEU A 75 7.74 8.61 27.09
CA LEU A 75 8.18 8.81 25.71
C LEU A 75 7.08 8.40 24.72
N PHE A 76 6.36 7.31 24.99
CA PHE A 76 5.40 6.72 24.07
C PHE A 76 3.97 7.26 24.25
N LYS A 77 3.78 8.57 24.04
CA LYS A 77 2.45 9.20 23.99
C LYS A 77 1.84 9.12 22.59
N GLY A 78 1.00 8.12 22.36
CA GLY A 78 0.32 7.93 21.08
C GLY A 78 -0.96 8.76 20.91
N ILE A 79 -1.60 8.57 19.76
CA ILE A 79 -2.94 9.10 19.44
C ILE A 79 -3.92 7.94 19.17
N GLU A 80 -5.21 8.23 19.30
CA GLU A 80 -6.28 7.34 18.87
C GLU A 80 -6.62 7.58 17.40
N LEU A 81 -7.08 6.53 16.72
CA LEU A 81 -7.57 6.62 15.34
C LEU A 81 -9.02 7.11 15.28
N GLU A 82 -9.82 6.89 16.32
CA GLU A 82 -11.20 7.35 16.37
C GLU A 82 -11.28 8.88 16.11
N TRP A 83 -12.26 9.29 15.31
CA TRP A 83 -12.51 10.66 14.88
C TRP A 83 -11.44 11.28 13.98
N LYS A 84 -10.29 10.64 13.78
CA LYS A 84 -9.27 11.08 12.83
C LYS A 84 -9.75 10.91 11.40
N THR A 85 -9.23 11.75 10.52
CA THR A 85 -9.55 11.71 9.09
C THR A 85 -8.55 10.82 8.35
N LEU A 86 -9.03 9.77 7.70
CA LEU A 86 -8.27 8.98 6.73
C LEU A 86 -8.59 9.46 5.32
N GLY A 87 -7.57 9.89 4.58
CA GLY A 87 -7.62 10.05 3.13
C GLY A 87 -7.14 8.79 2.41
N VAL A 88 -8.02 8.12 1.68
CA VAL A 88 -7.70 6.93 0.87
C VAL A 88 -7.38 7.39 -0.55
N LEU A 89 -6.12 7.29 -0.94
CA LEU A 89 -5.67 7.62 -2.29
C LEU A 89 -5.82 6.39 -3.18
N GLY A 90 -6.92 6.31 -3.92
CA GLY A 90 -7.29 5.19 -4.78
C GLY A 90 -8.40 4.31 -4.19
N TYR A 91 -9.57 4.29 -4.84
CA TYR A 91 -10.76 3.56 -4.37
C TYR A 91 -11.05 2.26 -5.15
N GLY A 92 -10.00 1.46 -5.36
CA GLY A 92 -10.07 0.12 -5.98
C GLY A 92 -10.35 -0.99 -4.97
N ASN A 93 -9.99 -2.24 -5.31
CA ASN A 93 -10.23 -3.41 -4.46
C ASN A 93 -9.67 -3.26 -3.04
N VAL A 94 -8.43 -2.79 -2.90
CA VAL A 94 -7.79 -2.58 -1.58
C VAL A 94 -8.39 -1.35 -0.88
N GLY A 95 -8.45 -0.21 -1.57
CA GLY A 95 -8.92 1.05 -1.00
C GLY A 95 -10.34 0.98 -0.42
N ARG A 96 -11.24 0.23 -1.04
CA ARG A 96 -12.60 -0.02 -0.51
C ARG A 96 -12.57 -0.79 0.81
N VAL A 97 -11.72 -1.81 0.92
CA VAL A 97 -11.59 -2.58 2.16
C VAL A 97 -10.96 -1.73 3.26
N VAL A 98 -9.93 -0.94 2.94
CA VAL A 98 -9.33 0.01 3.89
C VAL A 98 -10.34 1.05 4.37
N ALA A 99 -11.12 1.65 3.46
CA ALA A 99 -12.18 2.60 3.81
C ALA A 99 -13.22 1.98 4.75
N GLY A 100 -13.67 0.75 4.47
CA GLY A 100 -14.63 0.04 5.33
C GLY A 100 -14.07 -0.29 6.71
N LEU A 101 -12.83 -0.79 6.78
CA LEU A 101 -12.17 -1.09 8.05
C LEU A 101 -11.96 0.18 8.89
N ALA A 102 -11.47 1.26 8.27
CA ALA A 102 -11.26 2.54 8.95
C ALA A 102 -12.57 3.16 9.46
N ALA A 103 -13.65 3.10 8.66
CA ALA A 103 -14.96 3.55 9.11
C ALA A 103 -15.47 2.73 10.31
N GLY A 104 -15.24 1.41 10.32
CA GLY A 104 -15.53 0.54 11.46
C GLY A 104 -14.71 0.86 12.73
N LEU A 105 -13.57 1.53 12.59
CA LEU A 105 -12.76 2.05 13.70
C LEU A 105 -13.18 3.47 14.14
N GLY A 106 -14.26 4.04 13.58
CA GLY A 106 -14.73 5.38 13.90
C GLY A 106 -13.93 6.51 13.23
N MET A 107 -13.12 6.20 12.21
CA MET A 107 -12.43 7.23 11.42
C MET A 107 -13.40 7.92 10.44
N LYS A 108 -13.15 9.20 10.16
CA LYS A 108 -13.78 9.90 9.03
C LYS A 108 -13.02 9.55 7.76
N VAL A 109 -13.70 8.98 6.77
CA VAL A 109 -13.05 8.53 5.53
C VAL A 109 -13.34 9.49 4.39
N LEU A 110 -12.27 10.05 3.83
CA LEU A 110 -12.25 10.79 2.57
C LEU A 110 -11.55 9.93 1.53
N ILE A 111 -12.00 9.97 0.29
CA ILE A 111 -11.41 9.15 -0.78
C ILE A 111 -11.10 10.01 -2.00
N TRP A 112 -10.00 9.72 -2.66
CA TRP A 112 -9.71 10.25 -3.98
C TRP A 112 -9.58 9.12 -5.00
N SER A 113 -10.15 9.36 -6.17
CA SER A 113 -9.95 8.57 -7.38
C SER A 113 -10.14 9.49 -8.58
N ARG A 114 -9.48 9.18 -9.70
CA ARG A 114 -9.54 9.98 -10.95
C ARG A 114 -10.96 10.33 -11.38
N THR A 115 -11.91 9.43 -11.14
CA THR A 115 -13.33 9.64 -11.38
C THR A 115 -14.11 9.28 -10.13
N MET A 116 -15.26 9.93 -9.92
CA MET A 116 -16.19 9.57 -8.84
C MET A 116 -16.62 8.11 -8.99
N PRO A 117 -16.47 7.26 -7.95
CA PRO A 117 -16.98 5.91 -8.03
C PRO A 117 -18.51 5.92 -7.96
N SER A 118 -19.16 5.02 -8.72
CA SER A 118 -20.63 4.95 -8.81
C SER A 118 -21.33 4.55 -7.51
N SER A 119 -20.60 3.93 -6.58
CA SER A 119 -21.10 3.56 -5.26
C SER A 119 -20.02 3.82 -4.21
N ILE A 120 -20.27 4.83 -3.38
CA ILE A 120 -19.42 5.22 -2.25
C ILE A 120 -20.30 5.55 -1.04
N SER A 121 -19.80 5.21 0.15
CA SER A 121 -20.41 5.56 1.44
C SER A 121 -19.59 6.62 2.20
N CYS A 122 -18.55 7.14 1.55
CA CYS A 122 -17.58 8.10 2.07
C CYS A 122 -17.52 9.33 1.16
N GLU A 123 -16.93 10.41 1.66
CA GLU A 123 -16.81 11.67 0.92
C GLU A 123 -15.75 11.53 -0.18
N TRP A 124 -16.14 11.78 -1.43
CA TRP A 124 -15.20 11.82 -2.56
C TRP A 124 -14.64 13.22 -2.75
N MET A 125 -13.31 13.29 -2.81
CA MET A 125 -12.54 14.49 -3.04
C MET A 125 -12.14 14.52 -4.51
N ALA A 126 -12.61 15.53 -5.26
CA ALA A 126 -12.19 15.73 -6.64
C ALA A 126 -10.74 16.26 -6.70
N ASP A 127 -10.40 17.18 -5.80
CA ASP A 127 -9.05 17.70 -5.64
C ASP A 127 -8.22 16.83 -4.69
N ILE A 128 -7.10 16.33 -5.20
CA ILE A 128 -6.13 15.55 -4.43
C ILE A 128 -5.44 16.39 -3.35
N GLN A 129 -5.22 17.70 -3.56
CA GLN A 129 -4.62 18.56 -2.54
C GLN A 129 -5.55 18.74 -1.33
N GLU A 130 -6.86 18.87 -1.58
CA GLU A 130 -7.85 18.96 -0.52
C GLU A 130 -7.91 17.68 0.33
N LEU A 131 -7.74 16.50 -0.29
CA LEU A 131 -7.61 15.24 0.44
C LEU A 131 -6.42 15.29 1.40
N PHE A 132 -5.24 15.68 0.91
CA PHE A 132 -4.00 15.70 1.69
C PHE A 132 -4.02 16.72 2.84
N SER A 133 -4.63 17.89 2.63
CA SER A 133 -4.71 18.92 3.67
C SER A 133 -5.70 18.60 4.80
N ARG A 134 -6.76 17.83 4.50
CA ARG A 134 -7.78 17.45 5.50
C ARG A 134 -7.44 16.19 6.29
N ALA A 135 -6.61 15.30 5.72
CA ALA A 135 -6.29 14.01 6.32
C ALA A 135 -5.33 14.11 7.51
N ASP A 136 -5.58 13.28 8.53
CA ASP A 136 -4.60 12.95 9.58
C ASP A 136 -3.77 11.72 9.18
N PHE A 137 -4.31 10.87 8.31
CA PHE A 137 -3.61 9.74 7.70
C PHE A 137 -3.91 9.71 6.21
N ILE A 138 -2.89 9.55 5.38
CA ILE A 138 -3.06 9.20 3.96
C ILE A 138 -2.65 7.74 3.76
N SER A 139 -3.47 6.96 3.07
CA SER A 139 -3.13 5.58 2.68
C SER A 139 -3.20 5.41 1.16
N VAL A 140 -2.10 4.96 0.57
CA VAL A 140 -1.92 4.86 -0.90
C VAL A 140 -2.34 3.48 -1.41
N HIS A 141 -3.25 3.46 -2.39
CA HIS A 141 -3.83 2.26 -3.00
C HIS A 141 -4.03 2.40 -4.52
N LEU A 142 -3.18 3.18 -5.18
CA LEU A 142 -3.14 3.30 -6.64
C LEU A 142 -2.19 2.26 -7.25
N PRO A 143 -2.43 1.79 -8.49
CA PRO A 143 -1.39 1.11 -9.25
C PRO A 143 -0.26 2.10 -9.58
N ARG A 144 0.97 1.60 -9.79
CA ARG A 144 2.06 2.40 -10.38
C ARG A 144 1.90 2.40 -11.90
N THR A 145 1.70 3.57 -12.47
CA THR A 145 1.64 3.84 -13.91
C THR A 145 2.45 5.11 -14.21
N ALA A 146 2.61 5.47 -15.47
CA ALA A 146 3.28 6.72 -15.84
C ALA A 146 2.60 7.97 -15.22
N GLU A 147 1.28 7.92 -15.02
CA GLU A 147 0.50 9.02 -14.43
C GLU A 147 0.52 9.05 -12.91
N THR A 148 0.86 7.94 -12.24
CA THR A 148 0.90 7.85 -10.77
C THR A 148 2.31 7.77 -10.22
N GLU A 149 3.31 7.63 -11.08
CA GLU A 149 4.72 7.72 -10.72
C GLU A 149 5.02 9.12 -10.14
N TYR A 150 5.54 9.12 -8.93
CA TYR A 150 5.82 10.31 -8.13
C TYR A 150 4.65 11.28 -8.00
N LEU A 151 3.43 10.75 -8.05
CA LEU A 151 2.22 11.53 -7.78
C LEU A 151 2.29 12.17 -6.39
N VAL A 152 2.74 11.41 -5.39
CA VAL A 152 2.94 11.91 -4.03
C VAL A 152 4.38 12.37 -3.86
N ARG A 153 4.58 13.66 -4.03
CA ARG A 153 5.87 14.35 -3.96
C ARG A 153 5.77 15.62 -3.12
N LYS A 154 6.81 16.44 -3.11
CA LYS A 154 6.96 17.64 -2.26
C LYS A 154 5.69 18.47 -2.07
N ASP A 155 4.97 18.74 -3.15
CA ASP A 155 3.73 19.53 -3.20
C ASP A 155 2.62 18.90 -2.34
N LEU A 156 2.30 17.62 -2.54
CA LEU A 156 1.28 16.93 -1.75
C LEU A 156 1.74 16.67 -0.31
N LEU A 157 3.01 16.30 -0.11
CA LEU A 157 3.57 16.11 1.22
C LEU A 157 3.54 17.42 2.03
N GLY A 158 3.83 18.55 1.40
CA GLY A 158 3.78 19.87 2.01
C GLY A 158 2.36 20.36 2.32
N ALA A 159 1.34 19.83 1.65
CA ALA A 159 -0.06 20.13 1.95
C ALA A 159 -0.57 19.39 3.19
N MET A 160 0.11 18.33 3.65
CA MET A 160 -0.31 17.55 4.81
C MET A 160 -0.19 18.34 6.10
N LYS A 161 -1.00 17.96 7.11
CA LYS A 161 -0.82 18.47 8.47
C LYS A 161 0.52 18.00 9.01
N LYS A 162 1.19 18.84 9.81
CA LYS A 162 2.43 18.47 10.52
C LYS A 162 2.28 17.24 11.42
N THR A 163 1.05 16.98 11.88
CA THR A 163 0.70 15.83 12.72
C THR A 163 0.28 14.60 11.93
N ALA A 164 0.24 14.67 10.59
CA ALA A 164 -0.27 13.60 9.76
C ALA A 164 0.75 12.50 9.49
N PHE A 165 0.24 11.34 9.08
CA PHE A 165 1.02 10.17 8.72
C PHE A 165 0.73 9.72 7.29
N LEU A 166 1.72 9.13 6.62
CA LEU A 166 1.57 8.53 5.30
C LEU A 166 1.76 7.02 5.37
N VAL A 167 0.90 6.25 4.72
CA VAL A 167 1.01 4.80 4.59
C VAL A 167 1.05 4.41 3.12
N ASN A 168 2.06 3.63 2.72
CA ASN A 168 2.15 3.07 1.38
C ASN A 168 2.34 1.55 1.43
N THR A 169 1.29 0.83 1.01
CA THR A 169 1.29 -0.62 0.80
C THR A 169 0.92 -0.98 -0.64
N ALA A 170 1.00 -0.01 -1.56
CA ALA A 170 0.66 -0.21 -2.96
C ALA A 170 1.89 -0.62 -3.78
N ARG A 171 2.72 0.36 -4.15
CA ARG A 171 3.99 0.18 -4.86
C ARG A 171 4.97 1.28 -4.48
N GLY A 172 6.26 0.96 -4.50
CA GLY A 172 7.32 1.96 -4.53
C GLY A 172 7.22 2.84 -5.77
N GLY A 173 7.67 4.09 -5.66
CA GLY A 173 7.68 5.06 -6.75
C GLY A 173 6.36 5.77 -7.03
N ILE A 174 5.27 5.45 -6.31
CA ILE A 174 4.08 6.33 -6.28
C ILE A 174 4.33 7.52 -5.36
N VAL A 175 4.99 7.26 -4.24
CA VAL A 175 5.55 8.27 -3.35
C VAL A 175 7.01 8.47 -3.74
N HIS A 176 7.41 9.72 -3.98
CA HIS A 176 8.80 10.07 -4.24
C HIS A 176 9.60 10.01 -2.93
N GLU A 177 10.42 8.97 -2.77
CA GLU A 177 11.06 8.64 -1.48
C GLU A 177 11.98 9.73 -0.95
N LYS A 178 12.66 10.45 -1.84
CA LYS A 178 13.54 11.56 -1.46
C LYS A 178 12.75 12.72 -0.85
N ASP A 179 11.63 13.10 -1.46
CA ASP A 179 10.78 14.16 -0.90
C ASP A 179 10.11 13.72 0.40
N LEU A 180 9.77 12.43 0.53
CA LEU A 180 9.26 11.88 1.78
C LEU A 180 10.31 11.99 2.90
N LEU A 181 11.56 11.61 2.61
CA LEU A 181 12.67 11.73 3.56
C LEU A 181 12.89 13.20 3.96
N ASP A 182 12.87 14.13 3.01
CA ASP A 182 13.00 15.56 3.27
C ASP A 182 11.84 16.10 4.12
N ALA A 183 10.60 15.66 3.86
CA ALA A 183 9.42 16.02 4.65
C ALA A 183 9.50 15.48 6.09
N LEU A 184 10.03 14.27 6.29
CA LEU A 184 10.24 13.68 7.60
C LEU A 184 11.32 14.41 8.39
N ASN A 185 12.47 14.69 7.75
CA ASN A 185 13.59 15.41 8.34
C ASN A 185 13.21 16.84 8.74
N SER A 186 12.44 17.53 7.89
CA SER A 186 11.97 18.91 8.15
C SER A 186 10.78 18.99 9.12
N GLY A 187 10.21 17.85 9.53
CA GLY A 187 9.05 17.81 10.44
C GLY A 187 7.74 18.28 9.81
N ILE A 188 7.64 18.25 8.47
CA ILE A 188 6.39 18.45 7.73
C ILE A 188 5.45 17.25 7.95
N LEU A 189 6.00 16.06 8.20
CA LEU A 189 5.23 14.83 8.41
C LEU A 189 5.61 14.17 9.74
N ALA A 190 4.60 13.68 10.48
CA ALA A 190 4.81 13.04 11.78
C ALA A 190 5.40 11.62 11.67
N GLY A 191 5.18 10.94 10.55
CA GLY A 191 5.79 9.64 10.26
C GLY A 191 5.24 8.96 9.02
N ALA A 192 5.86 7.84 8.64
CA ALA A 192 5.43 7.06 7.49
C ALA A 192 5.49 5.54 7.75
N GLY A 193 4.50 4.81 7.24
CA GLY A 193 4.43 3.35 7.25
C GLY A 193 4.61 2.81 5.84
N LEU A 194 5.67 2.07 5.59
CA LEU A 194 6.08 1.66 4.24
C LEU A 194 6.22 0.13 4.18
N ASP A 195 5.49 -0.51 3.26
CA ASP A 195 5.72 -1.93 2.93
C ASP A 195 6.38 -2.08 1.55
N VAL A 196 6.52 -1.01 0.79
CA VAL A 196 6.98 -1.02 -0.61
C VAL A 196 7.95 0.13 -0.86
N PHE A 197 8.91 -0.08 -1.77
CA PHE A 197 10.03 0.83 -2.01
C PHE A 197 10.42 0.91 -3.49
N GLU A 198 10.97 2.04 -3.94
CA GLU A 198 11.46 2.26 -5.31
C GLU A 198 12.57 1.28 -5.68
N GLY A 199 13.49 1.06 -4.75
CA GLY A 199 14.71 0.25 -4.93
C GLY A 199 14.59 -1.20 -4.49
N GLU A 200 13.40 -1.81 -4.46
CA GLU A 200 13.26 -3.20 -3.99
C GLU A 200 14.14 -4.20 -4.76
N PRO A 201 14.85 -5.13 -4.07
CA PRO A 201 14.79 -5.43 -2.62
C PRO A 201 15.78 -4.64 -1.74
N ALA A 202 16.46 -3.63 -2.29
CA ALA A 202 17.46 -2.80 -1.61
C ALA A 202 16.94 -1.35 -1.41
N PRO A 203 16.01 -1.13 -0.46
CA PRO A 203 15.41 0.18 -0.22
C PRO A 203 16.44 1.20 0.28
N MET A 204 16.10 2.49 0.19
CA MET A 204 16.95 3.58 0.66
C MET A 204 17.24 3.44 2.18
N PRO A 205 18.50 3.22 2.61
CA PRO A 205 18.80 2.98 4.01
C PRO A 205 18.44 4.15 4.93
N ALA A 206 18.61 5.38 4.45
CA ALA A 206 18.27 6.59 5.21
C ALA A 206 16.77 6.69 5.51
N LEU A 207 15.91 6.22 4.60
CA LEU A 207 14.47 6.23 4.79
C LEU A 207 14.02 5.10 5.73
N VAL A 208 14.49 3.87 5.50
CA VAL A 208 14.14 2.70 6.33
C VAL A 208 14.67 2.85 7.77
N GLY A 209 15.84 3.45 7.94
CA GLY A 209 16.45 3.70 9.25
C GLY A 209 15.92 4.95 9.96
N HIS A 210 15.01 5.72 9.35
CA HIS A 210 14.51 6.95 9.95
C HIS A 210 13.62 6.65 11.18
N PRO A 211 13.79 7.33 12.33
CA PRO A 211 13.07 7.00 13.58
C PRO A 211 11.55 7.20 13.54
N ARG A 212 11.05 7.95 12.55
CA ARG A 212 9.61 8.15 12.29
C ARG A 212 9.05 7.26 11.18
N VAL A 213 9.84 6.30 10.69
CA VAL A 213 9.43 5.35 9.66
C VAL A 213 9.24 3.98 10.28
N ILE A 214 8.13 3.33 9.92
CA ILE A 214 7.90 1.91 10.18
C ILE A 214 7.92 1.22 8.83
N ALA A 215 8.91 0.37 8.63
CA ALA A 215 9.15 -0.32 7.37
C ALA A 215 8.94 -1.83 7.52
N THR A 216 8.27 -2.45 6.55
CA THR A 216 8.15 -3.90 6.42
C THR A 216 8.59 -4.36 5.02
N PRO A 217 9.14 -5.58 4.85
CA PRO A 217 9.79 -5.98 3.61
C PRO A 217 8.81 -6.58 2.60
N HIS A 218 7.82 -5.79 2.14
CA HIS A 218 6.83 -6.18 1.14
C HIS A 218 6.05 -7.45 1.49
N ILE A 219 5.50 -7.48 2.70
CA ILE A 219 4.82 -8.65 3.26
C ILE A 219 3.29 -8.53 3.29
N ALA A 220 2.71 -7.37 2.94
CA ALA A 220 1.27 -7.12 3.10
C ALA A 220 0.38 -8.14 2.37
N ALA A 221 0.86 -8.71 1.27
CA ALA A 221 0.14 -9.72 0.48
C ALA A 221 0.50 -11.18 0.82
N LEU A 222 1.43 -11.42 1.75
CA LEU A 222 2.05 -12.73 1.98
C LEU A 222 1.40 -13.54 3.11
N THR A 223 0.14 -13.25 3.46
CA THR A 223 -0.60 -14.07 4.44
C THR A 223 -0.97 -15.43 3.85
N LYS A 224 -1.07 -16.45 4.70
CA LYS A 224 -1.43 -17.82 4.30
C LYS A 224 -2.73 -17.85 3.49
N GLU A 225 -3.74 -17.10 3.92
CA GLU A 225 -5.06 -17.03 3.30
C GLU A 225 -5.00 -16.34 1.93
N ALA A 226 -4.19 -15.29 1.77
CA ALA A 226 -3.99 -14.64 0.47
C ALA A 226 -3.31 -15.57 -0.52
N GLN A 227 -2.25 -16.26 -0.10
CA GLN A 227 -1.53 -17.22 -0.94
C GLN A 227 -2.45 -18.37 -1.37
N GLN A 228 -3.27 -18.89 -0.45
CA GLN A 228 -4.26 -19.93 -0.77
C GLN A 228 -5.30 -19.44 -1.78
N ARG A 229 -5.93 -18.27 -1.55
CA ARG A 229 -6.91 -17.70 -2.49
C ARG A 229 -6.30 -17.45 -3.86
N ALA A 230 -5.09 -16.91 -3.92
CA ALA A 230 -4.41 -16.64 -5.18
C ALA A 230 -4.06 -17.93 -5.94
N GLY A 231 -3.58 -18.96 -5.23
CA GLY A 231 -3.28 -20.26 -5.81
C GLY A 231 -4.52 -20.94 -6.40
N VAL A 232 -5.63 -20.98 -5.63
CA VAL A 232 -6.91 -21.53 -6.10
C VAL A 232 -7.42 -20.77 -7.32
N MET A 233 -7.45 -19.44 -7.27
CA MET A 233 -7.94 -18.61 -8.37
C MET A 233 -7.13 -18.80 -9.67
N ILE A 234 -5.82 -18.98 -9.56
CA ILE A 234 -4.97 -19.27 -10.74
C ILE A 234 -5.23 -20.69 -11.26
N ALA A 235 -5.34 -21.68 -10.37
CA ALA A 235 -5.63 -23.05 -10.78
C ALA A 235 -6.97 -23.13 -11.53
N GLU A 236 -8.02 -22.50 -11.01
CA GLU A 236 -9.34 -22.43 -11.64
C GLU A 236 -9.29 -21.76 -13.02
N GLN A 237 -8.60 -20.63 -13.15
CA GLN A 237 -8.43 -19.93 -14.43
C GLN A 237 -7.71 -20.79 -15.46
N ILE A 238 -6.65 -21.51 -15.06
CA ILE A 238 -5.90 -22.40 -15.95
C ILE A 238 -6.77 -23.60 -16.36
N ILE A 239 -7.49 -24.22 -15.42
CA ILE A 239 -8.40 -25.33 -15.71
C ILE A 239 -9.45 -24.89 -16.74
N GLN A 240 -10.10 -23.75 -16.50
CA GLN A 240 -11.13 -23.20 -17.39
C GLN A 240 -10.58 -22.82 -18.77
N TRP A 241 -9.33 -22.37 -18.85
CA TRP A 241 -8.68 -22.08 -20.11
C TRP A 241 -8.32 -23.36 -20.87
N SER A 242 -7.78 -24.36 -20.17
CA SER A 242 -7.36 -25.64 -20.77
C SER A 242 -8.52 -26.48 -21.30
N SER A 243 -9.72 -26.33 -20.75
CA SER A 243 -10.92 -27.03 -21.25
C SER A 243 -11.47 -26.47 -22.56
N LYS A 244 -10.91 -25.37 -23.07
CA LYS A 244 -11.36 -24.68 -24.30
C LYS A 244 -10.39 -24.88 -25.48
N ILE A 245 -9.36 -25.70 -25.32
CA ILE A 245 -8.28 -25.94 -26.29
C ILE A 245 -8.13 -27.45 -26.51
#